data_AF-A0A2T1C8K0-F1
#
_entry.id   AF-A0A2T1C8K0-F1
#
_cell.length_a   1.000
_cell.length_b   1.000
_cell.length_c   1.000
_cell.angle_alpha   90.00
_cell.angle_beta   90.00
_cell.angle_gamma   90.00
#
_symmetry.space_group_name_H-M   'P 1'
#
loop_
_entity.id
_entity.type
_entity.pdbx_description
1 polymer ?
#
loop_
_entity_poly.entity_id
_entity_poly.type
_entity_poly.pdbx_seq_one_letter_code
_entity_poly.pdbx_strand_id
1 'polypeptide(L)'
;MLINTVLAEELLQDAAILLKIGLELIAILIVAIAVVTIPKRIRGYRRRSATLEQLIRLDLGLSLALSLEFLLAADVVGTAISPSWDAVAKLAAITGIRTFLNFFLHRELKELQEIQTPLKSP
;
A
#
# COMPACT_ATOMS: atom_id res chain seq x y z
N MET A 1 -28.60 -2.76 32.15
CA MET A 1 -28.11 -3.59 31.02
C MET A 1 -27.98 -2.76 29.75
N LEU A 2 -29.02 -2.05 29.31
CA LEU A 2 -29.00 -1.18 28.11
C LEU A 2 -27.95 -0.04 28.15
N ILE A 3 -27.69 0.57 29.32
CA ILE A 3 -26.70 1.66 29.44
C ILE A 3 -25.27 1.15 29.19
N ASN A 4 -24.93 -0.05 29.67
CA ASN A 4 -23.60 -0.62 29.49
C ASN A 4 -23.35 -1.04 28.03
N THR A 5 -24.38 -1.48 27.29
CA THR A 5 -24.23 -1.85 25.88
C THR A 5 -24.05 -0.61 25.00
N VAL A 6 -24.82 0.45 25.24
CA VAL A 6 -24.69 1.72 24.48
C VAL A 6 -23.31 2.36 24.72
N LEU A 7 -22.84 2.41 25.98
CA LEU A 7 -21.50 2.92 26.28
C LEU A 7 -20.38 2.08 25.64
N ALA A 8 -20.54 0.75 25.60
CA ALA A 8 -19.57 -0.13 24.95
C ALA A 8 -19.54 0.08 23.42
N GLU A 9 -20.69 0.32 22.79
CA GLU A 9 -20.79 0.62 21.36
C GLU A 9 -20.13 1.96 21.00
N GLU A 10 -20.36 3.02 21.78
CA GLU A 10 -19.73 4.33 21.56
C GLU A 10 -18.20 4.25 21.70
N LEU A 11 -17.70 3.60 22.76
CA LEU A 11 -16.26 3.41 22.95
C LEU A 11 -15.62 2.60 21.83
N LEU A 12 -16.32 1.59 21.32
CA LEU A 12 -15.85 0.78 20.20
C LEU A 12 -15.74 1.61 18.91
N GLN A 13 -16.75 2.44 18.63
CA GLN A 13 -16.76 3.32 17.45
C GLN A 13 -15.62 4.33 17.51
N ASP A 14 -15.45 5.02 18.64
CA ASP A 14 -14.38 6.01 18.81
C ASP A 14 -12.99 5.38 18.68
N ALA A 15 -12.79 4.21 19.31
CA ALA A 15 -11.52 3.48 19.22
C ALA A 15 -11.21 3.02 17.78
N ALA A 16 -12.23 2.53 17.05
CA ALA A 16 -12.07 2.12 15.66
C ALA A 16 -11.80 3.30 14.72
N ILE A 17 -12.46 4.44 14.93
CA ILE A 17 -12.19 5.68 14.18
C ILE A 17 -10.76 6.14 14.42
N LEU A 18 -10.31 6.16 15.68
CA LEU A 18 -8.94 6.54 16.01
C LEU A 18 -7.92 5.59 15.35
N LEU A 19 -8.18 4.28 15.40
CA LEU A 19 -7.33 3.28 14.77
C LEU A 19 -7.27 3.47 13.24
N LYS A 20 -8.42 3.67 12.60
CA LYS A 20 -8.52 3.93 11.16
C LYS A 20 -7.67 5.15 10.77
N ILE A 21 -7.84 6.27 11.46
CA ILE A 21 -7.08 7.50 11.20
C ILE A 21 -5.58 7.26 11.40
N GLY A 22 -5.19 6.50 12.43
CA GLY A 22 -3.80 6.13 12.66
C GLY A 22 -3.20 5.32 11.51
N LEU A 23 -3.94 4.35 10.99
CA LEU A 23 -3.53 3.52 9.85
C LEU A 23 -3.40 4.34 8.55
N GLU A 24 -4.36 5.23 8.28
CA GLU A 24 -4.30 6.17 7.15
C GLU A 24 -3.08 7.09 7.26
N LEU A 25 -2.81 7.62 8.45
CA LEU A 25 -1.67 8.49 8.69
C LEU A 25 -0.34 7.76 8.44
N ILE A 26 -0.20 6.52 8.91
CA ILE A 26 1.00 5.70 8.67
C ILE A 26 1.20 5.50 7.17
N ALA A 27 0.15 5.15 6.43
CA ALA A 27 0.23 4.99 4.98
C ALA A 27 0.70 6.28 4.29
N ILE A 28 0.11 7.43 4.64
CA ILE A 28 0.49 8.74 4.09
C ILE A 28 1.96 9.05 4.39
N LEU A 29 2.44 8.76 5.60
CA LEU A 29 3.83 8.98 5.99
C LEU A 29 4.80 8.10 5.19
N ILE A 30 4.48 6.82 4.97
CA ILE A 30 5.31 5.91 4.16
C ILE A 30 5.44 6.46 2.74
N VAL A 31 4.32 6.85 2.10
CA VAL A 31 4.33 7.47 0.77
C VAL A 31 5.15 8.76 0.76
N ALA A 32 4.93 9.65 1.74
CA ALA A 32 5.64 10.93 1.83
C ALA A 32 7.15 10.74 1.96
N ILE A 33 7.61 9.82 2.82
CA ILE A 33 9.03 9.50 3.00
C ILE A 33 9.63 8.94 1.71
N ALA A 34 8.93 8.02 1.04
CA ALA A 34 9.40 7.43 -0.21
C ALA A 34 9.58 8.50 -1.30
N VAL A 35 8.59 9.39 -1.47
CA VAL A 35 8.63 10.48 -2.46
C VAL A 35 9.75 11.48 -2.19
N VAL A 36 10.06 11.80 -0.92
CA VAL A 36 11.10 12.78 -0.59
C VAL A 36 12.52 12.19 -0.66
N THR A 37 12.70 10.93 -0.27
CA THR A 37 14.02 10.34 -0.03
C THR A 37 14.63 9.77 -1.32
N ILE A 38 13.80 9.18 -2.17
CA ILE A 38 14.24 8.44 -3.36
C ILE A 38 14.84 9.36 -4.45
N PRO A 39 14.24 10.52 -4.80
CA PRO A 39 14.82 11.46 -5.77
C PRO A 39 16.14 12.09 -5.28
N LYS A 40 16.30 12.26 -3.96
CA LYS A 40 17.52 12.83 -3.36
C LYS A 40 18.71 11.87 -3.50
N ARG A 41 18.49 10.55 -3.38
CA ARG A 41 19.53 9.53 -3.64
C ARG A 41 20.02 9.53 -5.08
N ILE A 42 19.11 9.73 -6.05
CA ILE A 42 19.43 9.82 -7.48
C ILE A 42 20.35 10.99 -7.79
N ARG A 43 20.01 12.16 -7.22
CA ARG A 43 20.70 13.42 -7.52
C ARG A 43 22.14 13.44 -6.98
N GLY A 44 22.43 12.66 -5.93
CA GLY A 44 23.77 12.46 -5.37
C GLY A 44 24.67 11.52 -6.18
N TYR A 45 24.10 10.55 -6.89
CA TYR A 45 24.83 9.54 -7.68
C TYR A 45 24.77 9.83 -9.19
N ARG A 46 24.97 11.10 -9.58
CA ARG A 46 24.82 11.60 -10.96
C ARG A 46 25.92 11.14 -11.94
N ARG A 47 26.39 9.90 -11.86
CA ARG A 47 27.09 9.17 -12.92
C ARG A 47 26.81 7.67 -12.77
N ARG A 48 26.21 7.10 -13.84
CA ARG A 48 26.29 5.70 -14.29
C ARG A 48 25.28 4.67 -13.72
N SER A 49 24.49 4.14 -14.66
CA SER A 49 23.97 2.77 -14.77
C SER A 49 22.45 2.62 -14.68
N ALA A 50 21.85 2.02 -15.72
CA ALA A 50 20.43 1.66 -15.81
C ALA A 50 19.94 0.81 -14.61
N THR A 51 20.86 0.12 -13.95
CA THR A 51 20.62 -0.67 -12.73
C THR A 51 20.13 0.19 -11.55
N LEU A 52 20.58 1.44 -11.41
CA LEU A 52 20.12 2.32 -10.32
C LEU A 52 18.65 2.73 -10.50
N GLU A 53 18.24 3.04 -11.72
CA GLU A 53 16.85 3.42 -12.02
C GLU A 53 15.87 2.27 -11.68
N GLN A 54 16.23 1.03 -12.00
CA GLN A 54 15.44 -0.15 -11.63
C GLN A 54 15.30 -0.33 -10.12
N LEU A 55 16.40 -0.18 -9.36
CA LEU A 55 16.37 -0.28 -7.89
C LEU A 55 15.47 0.79 -7.25
N ILE A 56 15.48 2.00 -7.81
CA ILE A 56 14.63 3.10 -7.36
C ILE A 56 13.14 2.84 -7.62
N ARG A 57 12.81 2.30 -8.80
CA ARG A 57 11.43 1.89 -9.12
C ARG A 57 10.97 0.77 -8.18
N LEU A 58 11.85 -0.16 -7.85
CA LEU A 58 11.57 -1.24 -6.90
C LEU A 58 11.30 -0.70 -5.49
N ASP A 59 12.16 0.19 -4.97
CA ASP A 59 11.98 0.82 -3.65
C ASP A 59 10.67 1.63 -3.56
N LEU A 60 10.34 2.37 -4.62
CA LEU A 60 9.05 3.06 -4.74
C LEU A 60 7.88 2.08 -4.74
N GLY A 61 7.96 1.03 -5.56
CA GLY A 61 6.94 -0.01 -5.67
C GLY A 61 6.67 -0.69 -4.33
N LEU A 62 7.72 -1.04 -3.58
CA LEU A 62 7.62 -1.65 -2.25
C LEU A 62 6.99 -0.70 -1.23
N SER A 63 7.40 0.57 -1.22
CA SER A 63 6.86 1.57 -0.30
C SER A 63 5.37 1.83 -0.58
N LEU A 64 4.98 1.86 -1.85
CA LEU A 64 3.58 2.00 -2.26
C LEU A 64 2.76 0.76 -1.90
N ALA A 65 3.29 -0.45 -2.14
CA ALA A 65 2.64 -1.69 -1.75
C ALA A 65 2.38 -1.75 -0.24
N LEU A 66 3.38 -1.40 0.58
CA LEU A 66 3.24 -1.35 2.04
C LEU A 66 2.20 -0.32 2.47
N SER A 67 2.20 0.88 1.89
CA SER A 67 1.21 1.92 2.20
C SER A 67 -0.21 1.46 1.90
N LEU A 68 -0.40 0.73 0.80
CA LEU A 68 -1.70 0.15 0.44
C LEU A 68 -2.15 -0.93 1.45
N GLU A 69 -1.23 -1.66 2.08
CA GLU A 69 -1.55 -2.61 3.17
C GLU A 69 -2.20 -1.92 4.36
N PHE A 70 -1.62 -0.81 4.81
CA PHE A 70 -2.19 0.00 5.89
C PHE A 70 -3.54 0.64 5.52
N LEU A 71 -3.69 1.12 4.28
CA LEU A 71 -4.97 1.68 3.82
C LEU A 71 -6.09 0.63 3.82
N LEU A 72 -5.83 -0.59 3.34
CA LEU A 72 -6.83 -1.65 3.41
C LEU A 72 -7.18 -2.02 4.85
N ALA A 73 -6.20 -2.06 5.75
CA ALA A 73 -6.47 -2.29 7.16
C ALA A 73 -7.40 -1.20 7.73
N ALA A 74 -7.17 0.07 7.36
CA ALA A 74 -8.01 1.19 7.73
C ALA A 74 -9.44 1.05 7.19
N ASP A 75 -9.60 0.62 5.94
CA ASP A 75 -10.92 0.40 5.32
C ASP A 75 -11.66 -0.79 5.96
N VAL A 76 -10.97 -1.87 6.29
CA VAL A 76 -11.54 -3.02 7.02
C VAL A 76 -12.05 -2.57 8.40
N VAL A 77 -11.26 -1.78 9.13
CA VAL A 77 -11.69 -1.20 10.42
C VAL A 77 -12.92 -0.31 10.23
N GLY A 78 -12.92 0.57 9.21
CA GLY A 78 -14.04 1.46 8.92
C GLY A 78 -15.33 0.74 8.54
N THR A 79 -15.23 -0.31 7.73
CA THR A 79 -16.38 -1.14 7.31
C THR A 79 -16.93 -2.01 8.44
N ALA A 80 -16.09 -2.44 9.39
CA ALA A 80 -16.53 -3.21 10.55
C ALA A 80 -17.44 -2.41 11.49
N ILE A 81 -17.21 -1.10 11.66
CA ILE A 81 -18.02 -0.25 12.57
C ILE A 81 -19.19 0.47 11.91
N SER A 82 -19.10 0.74 10.60
CA SER A 82 -20.18 1.37 9.85
C SER A 82 -20.26 0.75 8.45
N PRO A 83 -20.92 -0.42 8.32
CA PRO A 83 -21.13 -1.07 7.04
C PRO A 83 -22.11 -0.24 6.21
N SER A 84 -21.59 0.79 5.53
CA SER A 84 -22.31 1.57 4.53
C SER A 84 -21.94 1.07 3.13
N TRP A 85 -22.89 1.17 2.20
CA TRP A 85 -22.65 0.84 0.79
C TRP A 85 -21.49 1.64 0.18
N ASP A 86 -21.31 2.89 0.61
CA ASP A 86 -20.19 3.76 0.22
C ASP A 86 -18.83 3.23 0.74
N ALA A 87 -18.79 2.73 1.98
CA ALA A 87 -17.57 2.14 2.54
C ALA A 87 -17.20 0.83 1.82
N VAL A 88 -18.19 0.00 1.48
CA VAL A 88 -17.97 -1.22 0.69
C VAL A 88 -17.44 -0.89 -0.70
N ALA A 89 -17.97 0.13 -1.36
CA ALA A 89 -17.49 0.56 -2.69
C ALA A 89 -16.04 1.09 -2.64
N LYS A 90 -15.66 1.87 -1.61
CA LYS A 90 -14.27 2.33 -1.41
C LYS A 90 -13.31 1.17 -1.19
N LEU A 91 -13.68 0.21 -0.33
CA LEU A 91 -12.89 -0.99 -0.05
C LEU A 91 -12.69 -1.85 -1.32
N ALA A 92 -13.74 -2.01 -2.13
CA ALA A 92 -13.67 -2.73 -3.40
C ALA A 92 -12.74 -2.04 -4.41
N ALA A 93 -12.79 -0.70 -4.49
CA ALA A 93 -11.91 0.07 -5.36
C ALA A 93 -10.43 -0.06 -4.95
N ILE A 94 -10.11 0.05 -3.66
CA ILE A 94 -8.75 -0.06 -3.14
C ILE A 94 -8.20 -1.48 -3.33
N THR A 95 -9.01 -2.49 -3.06
CA THR A 95 -8.66 -3.91 -3.30
C THR A 95 -8.44 -4.20 -4.79
N GLY A 96 -9.25 -3.60 -5.67
CA GLY A 96 -9.08 -3.67 -7.12
C GLY A 96 -7.78 -3.05 -7.59
N ILE A 97 -7.47 -1.83 -7.14
CA ILE A 97 -6.20 -1.14 -7.46
C ILE A 97 -5.01 -1.98 -6.98
N ARG A 98 -5.07 -2.52 -5.76
CA ARG A 98 -4.01 -3.41 -5.23
C ARG A 98 -3.81 -4.62 -6.13
N THR A 99 -4.89 -5.30 -6.51
CA THR A 99 -4.81 -6.51 -7.35
C THR A 99 -4.21 -6.16 -8.71
N PHE A 100 -4.62 -5.05 -9.31
CA PHE A 100 -4.10 -4.58 -10.58
C PHE A 100 -2.61 -4.23 -10.52
N LEU A 101 -2.19 -3.45 -9.51
CA LEU A 101 -0.78 -3.07 -9.33
C LEU A 101 0.10 -4.28 -9.03
N ASN A 102 -0.32 -5.16 -8.10
CA ASN A 102 0.43 -6.38 -7.80
C ASN A 102 0.55 -7.29 -9.02
N PHE A 103 -0.52 -7.42 -9.81
CA PHE A 103 -0.49 -8.18 -11.06
C PHE A 103 0.51 -7.58 -12.06
N PHE A 104 0.50 -6.26 -12.25
CA PHE A 104 1.40 -5.59 -13.19
C PHE A 104 2.86 -5.70 -12.74
N LEU A 105 3.13 -5.51 -11.44
CA LEU A 105 4.47 -5.62 -10.87
C LEU A 105 5.02 -7.06 -11.02
N HIS A 106 4.20 -8.07 -10.73
CA HIS A 106 4.58 -9.47 -10.90
C HIS A 106 4.87 -9.82 -12.38
N ARG A 107 4.09 -9.23 -13.29
CA ARG A 107 4.28 -9.42 -14.72
C ARG A 107 5.59 -8.79 -15.19
N GLU A 108 5.86 -7.55 -14.82
CA GLU A 108 7.10 -6.85 -15.18
C GLU A 108 8.35 -7.57 -14.61
N LEU A 109 8.25 -8.10 -13.39
CA LEU A 109 9.31 -8.93 -12.80
C LEU A 109 9.58 -10.23 -13.57
N LYS A 110 8.52 -10.91 -14.06
CA LYS A 110 8.68 -12.12 -14.88
C LYS A 110 9.33 -11.81 -16.23
N GLU A 111 8.93 -10.72 -16.86
CA GLU A 111 9.49 -10.28 -18.14
C GLU A 111 10.99 -9.96 -18.03
N LEU A 112 11.41 -9.35 -16.92
CA LEU A 112 12.82 -9.12 -16.60
C LEU A 112 13.62 -10.41 -16.32
N GLN A 113 12.98 -11.46 -15.79
CA GLN A 113 13.61 -12.77 -15.55
C GLN A 113 13.78 -13.59 -16.83
N GLU A 114 12.80 -13.54 -17.75
CA GLU A 114 12.90 -14.25 -19.03
C GLU A 114 14.03 -13.72 -19.91
N ILE A 115 14.28 -12.41 -19.90
CA ILE A 115 15.41 -11.78 -20.63
C ILE A 115 16.78 -12.28 -20.11
N GLN A 116 16.85 -12.80 -18.87
CA GLN A 116 18.08 -13.25 -18.22
C GLN A 116 18.31 -14.77 -18.29
N THR A 117 17.49 -15.53 -19.03
CA THR A 117 17.74 -16.97 -19.24
C THR A 117 18.54 -17.17 -20.53
N PRO A 118 19.89 -17.27 -20.49
CA PRO A 118 20.63 -17.67 -21.67
C PRO A 118 20.26 -19.12 -22.01
N LEU A 119 19.93 -19.33 -23.28
CA LEU A 119 19.68 -20.61 -23.95
C LEU A 119 20.42 -21.78 -23.29
N LYS A 120 19.69 -22.63 -22.57
CA LYS A 120 20.13 -24.01 -22.36
C LYS A 120 19.60 -24.85 -23.52
N SER A 121 20.38 -24.87 -24.60
CA SER A 121 20.31 -25.89 -25.65
C SER A 121 20.61 -27.27 -25.07
N PRO A 122 19.84 -28.28 -25.46
CA PRO A 122 20.39 -29.53 -25.97
C PRO A 122 20.44 -29.52 -27.50
#